data_AF-A0AAW0AFM1-F1
#
_entry.id   AF-A0AAW0AFM1-F1
#
_cell.length_a   1.000
_cell.length_b   1.000
_cell.length_c   1.000
_cell.angle_alpha   90.00
_cell.angle_beta   90.00
_cell.angle_gamma   90.00
#
_symmetry.space_group_name_H-M   'P 1'
#
loop_
_entity.id
_entity.type
_entity.pdbx_description
1 polymer ?
#
loop_
_entity_poly.entity_id
_entity_poly.type
_entity_poly.pdbx_seq_one_letter_code
_entity_poly.pdbx_strand_id
1 'polypeptide(L)'
;MSSNSERPYTEDDLTGNKKALAKFVQRQIGKWPGPKKFSESKTKVSEIREVLLSPEHGFTTNRPPVVSTHPPKQSKVPSTPKTRPEDQEETLPPPDNTSTELINLRVYIEDLRITPVQRTVAILSLGISRKEDGSVEALSKEFFAALQKSNAAIEIPSTDPEDEEWKVPFIRVTHGSNSVATFDPETIEITPDYRFKLYVDNVPFTSNQNKESISSGSGTVPVLETSREESSENPDLPSATEISTSQSDPAVQFLRDKLTALSGYSSFAANRGRVMSNAVISADWRFAVDFTNRYNKLKTPVKINKESIHTALGVGSTWLSQAHKAVQIIDKYSSVAAVTSELAKEETTGSTVLYEFLVNFEKNNNMQG
;
A
#
# COMPACT_ATOMS: atom_id res chain seq x y z
N MET A 1 19.89 -25.37 -23.58
CA MET A 1 19.71 -24.12 -24.34
C MET A 1 18.29 -24.13 -24.88
N SER A 2 17.36 -23.43 -24.23
CA SER A 2 15.98 -23.34 -24.72
C SER A 2 15.96 -22.33 -25.87
N SER A 3 15.74 -22.82 -27.09
CA SER A 3 15.56 -21.96 -28.25
C SER A 3 14.24 -21.21 -28.08
N ASN A 4 14.29 -19.93 -27.69
CA ASN A 4 13.12 -19.06 -27.68
C ASN A 4 12.64 -18.90 -29.13
N SER A 5 11.54 -19.55 -29.48
CA SER A 5 10.91 -19.40 -30.79
C SER A 5 10.26 -18.03 -30.91
N GLU A 6 10.76 -17.23 -31.84
CA GLU A 6 10.11 -15.99 -32.26
C GLU A 6 8.79 -16.30 -32.98
N ARG A 7 7.71 -15.61 -32.61
CA ARG A 7 6.41 -15.69 -33.29
C ARG A 7 5.87 -14.30 -33.62
N PRO A 8 4.97 -14.14 -34.61
CA PRO A 8 4.27 -12.87 -34.84
C PRO A 8 3.46 -12.42 -33.62
N TYR A 9 3.27 -11.10 -33.48
CA TYR A 9 2.37 -10.52 -32.48
C TYR A 9 0.90 -10.87 -32.79
N THR A 10 0.11 -11.14 -31.76
CA THR A 10 -1.36 -11.25 -31.82
C THR A 10 -2.01 -10.05 -31.13
N GLU A 11 -3.32 -9.86 -31.27
CA GLU A 11 -4.04 -8.77 -30.58
C GLU A 11 -3.86 -8.82 -29.06
N ASP A 12 -3.86 -10.02 -28.48
CA ASP A 12 -3.69 -10.25 -27.04
C ASP A 12 -2.32 -9.79 -26.53
N ASP A 13 -1.27 -9.89 -27.37
CA ASP A 13 0.07 -9.42 -27.03
C ASP A 13 0.16 -7.89 -26.95
N LEU A 14 -0.77 -7.17 -27.59
CA LEU A 14 -0.80 -5.71 -27.71
C LEU A 14 -1.75 -5.04 -26.71
N THR A 15 -2.06 -5.75 -25.63
CA THR A 15 -2.75 -5.24 -24.45
C THR A 15 -1.80 -4.35 -23.65
N GLY A 16 -1.97 -3.03 -23.75
CA GLY A 16 -1.09 -2.07 -23.08
C GLY A 16 -1.27 -0.62 -23.52
N ASN A 17 -0.64 0.29 -22.79
CA ASN A 17 -0.64 1.71 -23.10
C ASN A 17 0.33 2.03 -24.26
N LYS A 18 0.24 3.24 -24.82
CA LYS A 18 1.06 3.71 -25.95
C LYS A 18 2.56 3.50 -25.74
N LYS A 19 3.04 3.72 -24.51
CA LYS A 19 4.44 3.58 -24.13
C LYS A 19 4.93 2.13 -24.20
N ALA A 20 4.09 1.16 -23.83
CA ALA A 20 4.42 -0.25 -23.95
C ALA A 20 4.54 -0.68 -25.42
N LEU A 21 3.61 -0.26 -26.27
CA LEU A 21 3.63 -0.55 -27.70
C LEU A 21 4.83 0.10 -28.42
N ALA A 22 5.17 1.33 -28.04
CA ALA A 22 6.36 2.02 -28.56
C ALA A 22 7.66 1.27 -28.25
N LYS A 23 7.76 0.58 -27.10
CA LYS A 23 8.91 -0.25 -26.77
C LYS A 23 9.04 -1.47 -27.70
N PHE A 24 7.93 -2.06 -28.15
CA PHE A 24 7.98 -3.16 -29.12
C PHE A 24 8.55 -2.70 -30.46
N VAL A 25 8.12 -1.52 -30.94
CA VAL A 25 8.65 -0.91 -32.15
C VAL A 25 10.14 -0.58 -32.00
N GLN A 26 10.56 0.04 -30.88
CA GLN A 26 11.95 0.42 -30.65
C GLN A 26 12.91 -0.77 -30.65
N ARG A 27 12.49 -1.92 -30.12
CA ARG A 27 13.30 -3.16 -30.14
C ARG A 27 13.58 -3.67 -31.55
N GLN A 28 12.67 -3.40 -32.49
CA GLN A 28 12.73 -3.86 -33.87
C GLN A 28 12.61 -2.69 -34.85
N ILE A 29 13.28 -1.57 -34.54
CA ILE A 29 13.08 -0.30 -35.25
C ILE A 29 13.36 -0.38 -36.76
N GLY A 30 14.23 -1.30 -37.18
CA GLY A 30 14.52 -1.55 -38.60
C GLY A 30 13.35 -2.15 -39.40
N LYS A 31 12.32 -2.65 -38.72
CA LYS A 31 11.10 -3.22 -39.33
C LYS A 31 9.99 -2.19 -39.54
N TRP A 32 10.19 -0.94 -39.14
CA TRP A 32 9.17 0.12 -39.24
C TRP A 32 9.00 0.62 -40.69
N PRO A 33 7.77 0.64 -41.25
CA PRO A 33 7.52 0.87 -42.69
C PRO A 33 7.59 2.33 -43.18
N GLY A 34 8.16 3.25 -42.40
CA GLY A 34 8.17 4.68 -42.72
C GLY A 34 9.53 5.20 -43.19
N PRO A 35 9.60 6.16 -44.12
CA PRO A 35 10.85 6.87 -44.46
C PRO A 35 11.37 7.74 -43.30
N LYS A 36 10.52 7.99 -42.29
CA LYS A 36 10.83 8.77 -41.09
C LYS A 36 11.05 7.82 -39.91
N LYS A 37 12.04 8.14 -39.07
CA LYS A 37 12.25 7.45 -37.79
C LYS A 37 10.96 7.46 -36.96
N PHE A 38 10.61 6.31 -36.39
CA PHE A 38 9.47 6.19 -35.48
C PHE A 38 9.51 7.25 -34.38
N SER A 39 8.37 7.89 -34.11
CA SER A 39 8.26 8.95 -33.11
C SER A 39 7.05 8.68 -32.21
N GLU A 40 7.33 8.28 -30.96
CA GLU A 40 6.30 7.93 -29.98
C GLU A 40 5.27 9.06 -29.76
N SER A 41 5.69 10.32 -29.79
CA SER A 41 4.78 11.46 -29.61
C SER A 41 3.89 11.72 -30.82
N LYS A 42 4.33 11.37 -32.04
CA LYS A 42 3.64 11.70 -33.30
C LYS A 42 2.80 10.56 -33.88
N THR A 43 3.15 9.31 -33.61
CA THR A 43 2.45 8.13 -34.14
C THR A 43 1.22 7.82 -33.29
N LYS A 44 0.07 7.50 -33.90
CA LYS A 44 -1.16 7.15 -33.17
C LYS A 44 -1.08 5.70 -32.65
N VAL A 45 -1.79 5.39 -31.55
CA VAL A 45 -1.80 4.02 -30.98
C VAL A 45 -2.34 3.00 -31.98
N SER A 46 -3.39 3.35 -32.73
CA SER A 46 -3.98 2.48 -33.77
C SER A 46 -2.97 2.12 -34.86
N GLU A 47 -2.20 3.10 -35.32
CA GLU A 47 -1.16 2.92 -36.34
C GLU A 47 -0.02 2.01 -35.82
N ILE A 48 0.38 2.18 -34.55
CA ILE A 48 1.38 1.29 -33.94
C ILE A 48 0.86 -0.16 -33.90
N ARG A 49 -0.41 -0.37 -33.53
CA ARG A 49 -1.00 -1.72 -33.47
C ARG A 49 -1.12 -2.35 -34.85
N GLU A 50 -1.61 -1.59 -35.83
CA GLU A 50 -1.73 -2.05 -37.21
C GLU A 50 -0.38 -2.49 -37.78
N VAL A 51 0.68 -1.71 -37.56
CA VAL A 51 2.03 -2.07 -38.01
C VAL A 51 2.58 -3.29 -37.28
N LEU A 52 2.36 -3.42 -35.96
CA LEU A 52 2.84 -4.56 -35.18
C LEU A 52 2.11 -5.87 -35.53
N LEU A 53 0.84 -5.81 -35.94
CA LEU A 53 0.04 -6.97 -36.34
C LEU A 53 0.24 -7.35 -37.81
N SER A 54 0.73 -6.43 -38.64
CA SER A 54 0.94 -6.68 -40.07
C SER A 54 2.09 -7.68 -40.30
N PRO A 55 1.83 -8.85 -40.91
CA PRO A 55 2.86 -9.84 -41.21
C PRO A 55 3.93 -9.30 -42.17
N GLU A 56 3.58 -8.33 -43.02
CA GLU A 56 4.47 -7.75 -44.03
C GLU A 56 5.66 -6.99 -43.42
N HIS A 57 5.51 -6.47 -42.20
CA HIS A 57 6.58 -5.77 -41.50
C HIS A 57 7.43 -6.71 -40.63
N GLY A 58 6.96 -7.95 -40.40
CA GLY A 58 7.74 -9.01 -39.77
C GLY A 58 8.06 -8.80 -38.28
N PHE A 59 7.28 -8.01 -37.54
CA PHE A 59 7.48 -7.85 -36.10
C PHE A 59 7.20 -9.15 -35.34
N THR A 60 8.14 -9.56 -34.48
CA THR A 60 8.07 -10.82 -33.72
C THR A 60 8.18 -10.62 -32.22
N THR A 61 7.68 -11.56 -31.43
CA THR A 61 7.77 -11.58 -29.98
C THR A 61 8.26 -12.94 -29.49
N ASN A 62 9.01 -12.91 -28.38
CA ASN A 62 9.44 -14.10 -27.64
C ASN A 62 8.50 -14.42 -26.47
N ARG A 63 7.39 -13.68 -26.35
CA ARG A 63 6.43 -13.90 -25.26
C ARG A 63 5.68 -15.21 -25.55
N PRO A 64 5.59 -16.13 -24.57
CA PRO A 64 4.75 -17.31 -24.73
C PRO A 64 3.32 -16.88 -25.08
N PRO A 65 2.62 -17.62 -25.97
CA PRO A 65 1.25 -17.30 -26.34
C PRO A 65 0.39 -17.21 -25.08
N VAL A 66 -0.32 -16.09 -24.94
CA VAL A 66 -1.34 -15.96 -23.90
C VAL A 66 -2.44 -16.93 -24.29
N VAL A 67 -2.56 -18.05 -23.56
CA VAL A 67 -3.66 -18.98 -23.75
C VAL A 67 -4.91 -18.25 -23.28
N SER A 68 -5.71 -17.76 -24.22
CA SER A 68 -6.97 -17.08 -23.91
C SER A 68 -7.88 -18.09 -23.19
N THR A 69 -8.01 -17.94 -21.87
CA THR A 69 -8.85 -18.76 -21.00
C THR A 69 -10.33 -18.37 -21.08
N HIS A 70 -10.68 -17.39 -21.93
CA HIS A 70 -12.08 -17.03 -22.13
C HIS A 70 -12.79 -18.07 -23.00
N PRO A 71 -13.79 -18.80 -22.47
CA PRO A 71 -14.60 -19.69 -23.29
C PRO A 71 -15.30 -18.85 -24.38
N PRO A 72 -15.44 -19.38 -25.61
CA PRO A 72 -16.05 -18.66 -26.71
C PRO A 72 -17.47 -18.22 -26.31
N LYS A 73 -17.74 -16.91 -26.40
CA LYS A 73 -19.07 -16.32 -26.15
C LYS A 73 -20.11 -17.03 -27.01
N GLN A 74 -20.86 -17.94 -26.39
CA GLN A 74 -22.00 -18.60 -27.03
C GLN A 74 -23.07 -17.56 -27.33
N SER A 75 -23.45 -17.52 -28.60
CA SER A 75 -24.51 -16.66 -29.14
C SER A 75 -25.86 -17.03 -28.53
N LYS A 76 -26.59 -16.02 -28.03
CA LYS A 76 -27.91 -16.16 -27.40
C LYS A 76 -28.96 -16.66 -28.39
N VAL A 77 -29.67 -17.73 -28.03
CA VAL A 77 -30.96 -18.15 -28.62
C VAL A 77 -31.95 -18.44 -27.47
N PRO A 78 -33.27 -18.16 -27.62
CA PRO A 78 -34.21 -18.08 -26.50
C PRO A 78 -34.79 -19.41 -26.02
N SER A 79 -35.20 -19.37 -24.76
CA SER A 79 -35.76 -20.37 -23.85
C SER A 79 -36.87 -21.30 -24.37
N THR A 80 -36.96 -22.50 -23.78
CA THR A 80 -38.23 -23.02 -23.19
C THR A 80 -37.96 -24.16 -22.18
N PRO A 81 -38.88 -24.39 -21.21
CA PRO A 81 -38.59 -25.04 -19.94
C PRO A 81 -39.02 -26.50 -19.90
N LYS A 82 -38.30 -27.36 -19.16
CA LYS A 82 -38.92 -28.46 -18.42
C LYS A 82 -37.99 -29.25 -17.50
N THR A 83 -38.56 -29.55 -16.33
CA THR A 83 -38.44 -30.81 -15.58
C THR A 83 -37.28 -30.96 -14.59
N ARG A 84 -37.66 -30.78 -13.32
CA ARG A 84 -37.09 -31.36 -12.11
C ARG A 84 -37.07 -32.90 -12.18
N PRO A 85 -35.95 -33.55 -11.82
CA PRO A 85 -36.00 -34.61 -10.81
C PRO A 85 -34.86 -34.43 -9.78
N GLU A 86 -35.18 -34.49 -8.49
CA GLU A 86 -34.88 -35.61 -7.59
C GLU A 86 -33.48 -35.50 -6.97
N ASP A 87 -33.49 -35.05 -5.71
CA ASP A 87 -32.76 -35.57 -4.57
C ASP A 87 -31.43 -36.28 -4.89
N GLN A 88 -30.36 -35.49 -4.95
CA GLN A 88 -29.04 -35.96 -4.61
C GLN A 88 -28.72 -35.47 -3.20
N GLU A 89 -28.61 -36.40 -2.26
CA GLU A 89 -28.01 -36.19 -0.94
C GLU A 89 -26.62 -35.60 -1.12
N GLU A 90 -26.53 -34.30 -0.88
CA GLU A 90 -25.28 -33.56 -0.73
C GLU A 90 -24.61 -34.09 0.55
N THR A 91 -23.78 -35.12 0.36
CA THR A 91 -22.89 -35.64 1.40
C THR A 91 -21.94 -34.51 1.76
N LEU A 92 -22.26 -33.78 2.84
CA LEU A 92 -21.38 -32.77 3.42
C LEU A 92 -19.99 -33.39 3.60
N PRO A 93 -18.92 -32.77 3.06
CA PRO A 93 -17.58 -33.23 3.32
C PRO A 93 -17.36 -33.27 4.84
N PRO A 94 -16.65 -34.28 5.36
CA PRO A 94 -16.35 -34.36 6.79
C PRO A 94 -15.71 -33.05 7.24
N PRO A 95 -16.03 -32.55 8.45
CA PRO A 95 -15.41 -31.33 8.96
C PRO A 95 -13.90 -31.56 9.02
N ASP A 96 -13.16 -30.85 8.15
CA ASP A 96 -11.71 -30.85 8.16
C ASP A 96 -11.26 -30.30 9.50
N ASN A 97 -10.83 -31.20 10.39
CA ASN A 97 -10.22 -30.88 11.69
C ASN A 97 -8.78 -30.35 11.49
N THR A 98 -8.57 -29.49 10.50
CA THR A 98 -7.29 -28.82 10.30
C THR A 98 -7.23 -27.65 11.28
N SER A 99 -6.45 -27.84 12.36
CA SER A 99 -6.18 -26.80 13.34
C SER A 99 -5.56 -25.59 12.65
N THR A 100 -6.34 -24.50 12.51
CA THR A 100 -5.86 -23.24 11.93
C THR A 100 -4.98 -22.53 12.96
N GLU A 101 -3.68 -22.42 12.66
CA GLU A 101 -2.74 -21.61 13.46
C GLU A 101 -2.79 -20.16 12.94
N LEU A 102 -2.68 -19.17 13.83
CA LEU A 102 -2.56 -17.76 13.41
C LEU A 102 -1.08 -17.37 13.37
N ILE A 103 -0.63 -16.85 12.22
CA ILE A 103 0.71 -16.27 12.08
C ILE A 103 0.65 -14.78 11.78
N ASN A 104 1.65 -14.04 12.26
CA ASN A 104 1.82 -12.63 11.96
C ASN A 104 2.89 -12.47 10.87
N LEU A 105 2.46 -11.97 9.72
CA LEU A 105 3.32 -11.69 8.58
C LEU A 105 3.54 -10.20 8.44
N ARG A 106 4.80 -9.79 8.25
CA ARG A 106 5.13 -8.46 7.74
C ARG A 106 5.21 -8.54 6.23
N VAL A 107 4.29 -7.88 5.56
CA VAL A 107 4.19 -7.84 4.10
C VAL A 107 4.70 -6.49 3.62
N TYR A 108 5.74 -6.49 2.79
CA TYR A 108 6.20 -5.33 2.05
C TYR A 108 5.59 -5.36 0.66
N ILE A 109 4.94 -4.27 0.27
CA ILE A 109 4.14 -4.16 -0.94
C ILE A 109 4.72 -3.03 -1.79
N GLU A 110 5.18 -3.35 -3.00
CA GLU A 110 5.52 -2.36 -4.01
C GLU A 110 4.36 -2.25 -5.02
N ASP A 111 3.68 -1.11 -5.03
CA ASP A 111 2.66 -0.79 -6.03
C ASP A 111 3.34 -0.22 -7.29
N LEU A 112 3.40 -1.05 -8.33
CA LEU A 112 4.02 -0.72 -9.62
C LEU A 112 3.06 0.03 -10.54
N ARG A 113 1.79 0.19 -10.16
CA ARG A 113 0.80 0.99 -10.91
C ARG A 113 1.10 2.48 -10.82
N ILE A 114 1.74 2.91 -9.73
CA ILE A 114 2.03 4.31 -9.41
C ILE A 114 3.51 4.62 -9.70
N THR A 115 3.81 5.79 -10.24
CA THR A 115 5.19 6.26 -10.45
C THR A 115 5.38 7.62 -9.77
N PRO A 116 6.30 7.75 -8.80
CA PRO A 116 7.26 6.74 -8.32
C PRO A 116 6.58 5.56 -7.63
N VAL A 117 7.22 4.38 -7.67
CA VAL A 117 6.72 3.14 -7.06
C VAL A 117 6.40 3.42 -5.59
N GLN A 118 5.15 3.19 -5.20
CA GLN A 118 4.72 3.33 -3.82
C GLN A 118 5.10 2.07 -3.05
N ARG A 119 5.75 2.23 -1.90
CA ARG A 119 6.11 1.12 -1.02
C ARG A 119 5.32 1.23 0.27
N THR A 120 4.66 0.14 0.64
CA THR A 120 3.83 0.06 1.84
C THR A 120 4.24 -1.16 2.64
N VAL A 121 4.19 -1.07 3.97
CA VAL A 121 4.42 -2.22 4.86
C VAL A 121 3.16 -2.47 5.65
N ALA A 122 2.67 -3.70 5.64
CA ALA A 122 1.50 -4.14 6.38
C ALA A 122 1.90 -5.27 7.34
N ILE A 123 1.31 -5.31 8.53
CA ILE A 123 1.39 -6.47 9.42
C ILE A 123 0.04 -7.15 9.38
N LEU A 124 0.01 -8.40 8.94
CA LEU A 124 -1.19 -9.20 8.74
C LEU A 124 -1.19 -10.37 9.71
N SER A 125 -2.34 -10.64 10.33
CA SER A 125 -2.58 -11.88 11.06
C SER A 125 -3.39 -12.82 10.16
N LEU A 126 -2.81 -13.95 9.77
CA LEU A 126 -3.42 -14.91 8.84
C LEU A 126 -3.66 -16.25 9.51
N GLY A 127 -4.81 -16.86 9.21
CA GLY A 127 -5.02 -18.27 9.42
C GLY A 127 -4.16 -19.05 8.43
N ILE A 128 -3.40 -20.01 8.95
CA ILE A 128 -2.62 -20.93 8.13
C ILE A 128 -3.02 -22.37 8.40
N SER A 129 -2.98 -23.17 7.34
CA SER A 129 -2.99 -24.62 7.42
C SER A 129 -1.58 -25.14 7.20
N ARG A 130 -1.15 -26.06 8.05
CA ARG A 130 0.12 -26.77 7.91
C ARG A 130 -0.14 -28.09 7.19
N LYS A 131 0.58 -28.32 6.10
CA LYS A 131 0.54 -29.58 5.36
C LYS A 131 1.43 -30.64 6.03
N GLU A 132 1.20 -31.90 5.70
CA GLU A 132 2.00 -33.03 6.20
C GLU A 132 3.49 -32.92 5.84
N ASP A 133 3.82 -32.25 4.74
CA ASP A 133 5.19 -31.97 4.30
C ASP A 133 5.88 -30.81 5.06
N GLY A 134 5.19 -30.21 6.03
CA GLY A 134 5.67 -29.06 6.80
C GLY A 134 5.50 -27.72 6.09
N SER A 135 5.00 -27.69 4.85
CA SER A 135 4.65 -26.44 4.18
C SER A 135 3.45 -25.78 4.85
N VAL A 136 3.41 -24.46 4.73
CA VAL A 136 2.38 -23.62 5.33
C VAL A 136 1.63 -22.94 4.19
N GLU A 137 0.31 -23.05 4.20
CA GLU A 137 -0.56 -22.40 3.23
C GLU A 137 -1.55 -21.47 3.92
N ALA A 138 -1.79 -20.32 3.31
CA ALA A 138 -2.84 -19.39 3.67
C ALA A 138 -3.78 -19.25 2.48
N LEU A 139 -5.08 -19.18 2.74
CA LEU A 139 -6.05 -18.93 1.67
C LEU A 139 -5.89 -17.50 1.15
N SER A 140 -5.89 -17.35 -0.18
CA SER A 140 -5.84 -16.07 -0.89
C SER A 140 -6.86 -15.09 -0.31
N LYS A 141 -8.10 -15.57 -0.13
CA LYS A 141 -9.21 -14.80 0.45
C LYS A 141 -8.89 -14.24 1.83
N GLU A 142 -8.24 -15.03 2.70
CA GLU A 142 -7.86 -14.58 4.04
C GLU A 142 -6.74 -13.56 3.99
N PHE A 143 -5.75 -13.76 3.11
CA PHE A 143 -4.68 -12.80 2.86
C PHE A 143 -5.23 -11.43 2.43
N PHE A 144 -6.07 -11.40 1.40
CA PHE A 144 -6.65 -10.14 0.91
C PHE A 144 -7.60 -9.50 1.91
N ALA A 145 -8.40 -10.30 2.63
CA ALA A 145 -9.26 -9.78 3.70
C ALA A 145 -8.43 -9.16 4.83
N ALA A 146 -7.33 -9.80 5.25
CA ALA A 146 -6.43 -9.25 6.25
C ALA A 146 -5.74 -7.98 5.75
N LEU A 147 -5.33 -7.96 4.48
CA LEU A 147 -4.68 -6.81 3.87
C LEU A 147 -5.63 -5.61 3.74
N GLN A 148 -6.88 -5.82 3.34
CA GLN A 148 -7.93 -4.78 3.31
C GLN A 148 -8.29 -4.26 4.71
N LYS A 149 -8.22 -5.13 5.73
CA LYS A 149 -8.40 -4.74 7.13
C LYS A 149 -7.17 -4.01 7.69
N SER A 150 -5.99 -4.26 7.14
CA SER A 150 -4.79 -3.55 7.53
C SER A 150 -4.92 -2.08 7.11
N ASN A 151 -4.43 -1.16 7.95
CA ASN A 151 -4.40 0.28 7.61
C ASN A 151 -3.43 0.62 6.46
N ALA A 152 -2.98 -0.37 5.69
CA ALA A 152 -2.19 -0.14 4.50
C ALA A 152 -3.02 0.65 3.50
N ALA A 153 -2.52 1.83 3.10
CA ALA A 153 -3.15 2.71 2.11
C ALA A 153 -3.03 2.14 0.68
N ILE A 154 -3.50 0.91 0.48
CA ILE A 154 -3.55 0.25 -0.81
C ILE A 154 -5.00 -0.08 -1.10
N GLU A 155 -5.61 0.69 -1.99
CA GLU A 155 -6.85 0.30 -2.63
C GLU A 155 -6.55 -0.86 -3.58
N ILE A 156 -6.82 -2.06 -3.09
CA ILE A 156 -6.96 -3.25 -3.92
C ILE A 156 -8.38 -3.14 -4.49
N PRO A 157 -8.54 -2.89 -5.81
CA PRO A 157 -9.87 -2.82 -6.40
C PRO A 157 -10.63 -4.09 -6.03
N SER A 158 -11.77 -3.93 -5.36
CA SER A 158 -12.62 -5.03 -4.94
C SER A 158 -12.98 -5.87 -6.16
N THR A 159 -12.45 -7.08 -6.25
CA THR A 159 -12.80 -8.05 -7.29
C THR A 159 -13.87 -9.00 -6.77
N ASP A 160 -14.68 -9.48 -7.71
CA ASP A 160 -15.87 -10.29 -7.49
C ASP A 160 -15.53 -11.57 -6.70
N PRO A 161 -16.16 -11.82 -5.53
CA PRO A 161 -15.83 -12.97 -4.68
C PRO A 161 -16.14 -14.34 -5.30
N GLU A 162 -16.82 -14.39 -6.45
CA GLU A 162 -17.15 -15.63 -7.17
C GLU A 162 -16.15 -16.02 -8.28
N ASP A 163 -15.08 -15.26 -8.49
CA ASP A 163 -14.09 -15.55 -9.52
C ASP A 163 -13.27 -16.80 -9.17
N GLU A 164 -13.47 -17.90 -9.92
CA GLU A 164 -12.84 -19.21 -9.76
C GLU A 164 -11.30 -19.16 -9.82
N GLU A 165 -10.71 -18.15 -10.49
CA GLU A 165 -9.25 -17.95 -10.50
C GLU A 165 -8.68 -17.69 -9.08
N TRP A 166 -9.50 -17.28 -8.13
CA TRP A 166 -9.11 -16.98 -6.74
C TRP A 166 -9.22 -18.15 -5.77
N LYS A 167 -9.76 -19.29 -6.23
CA LYS A 167 -9.79 -20.55 -5.47
C LYS A 167 -8.47 -21.32 -5.55
N VAL A 168 -7.56 -20.90 -6.43
CA VAL A 168 -6.21 -21.45 -6.56
C VAL A 168 -5.32 -20.85 -5.45
N PRO A 169 -4.48 -21.65 -4.77
CA PRO A 169 -3.58 -21.15 -3.74
C PRO A 169 -2.66 -20.05 -4.30
N PHE A 170 -2.86 -18.83 -3.80
CA PHE A 170 -2.12 -17.62 -4.19
C PHE A 170 -0.73 -17.53 -3.54
N ILE A 171 -0.48 -18.33 -2.50
CA ILE A 171 0.78 -18.32 -1.76
C ILE A 171 1.24 -19.76 -1.58
N ARG A 172 2.39 -20.12 -2.17
CA ARG A 172 3.14 -21.32 -1.82
C ARG A 172 4.43 -20.87 -1.11
N VAL A 173 4.52 -21.13 0.19
CA VAL A 173 5.75 -20.85 0.96
C VAL A 173 6.65 -22.09 0.88
N THR A 174 7.71 -22.04 0.07
CA THR A 174 8.72 -23.10 0.02
C THR A 174 9.78 -22.86 1.09
N HIS A 175 10.04 -23.87 1.93
CA HIS A 175 11.17 -23.83 2.87
C HIS A 175 12.50 -23.73 2.10
N GLY A 176 13.30 -22.72 2.39
CA GLY A 176 14.73 -22.76 2.07
C GLY A 176 15.37 -23.86 2.89
N SER A 177 16.18 -24.72 2.26
CA SER A 177 16.84 -25.83 2.95
C SER A 177 17.94 -25.31 3.87
N ASN A 178 17.59 -24.77 5.03
CA ASN A 178 18.55 -24.61 6.12
C ASN A 178 17.88 -25.05 7.43
N SER A 179 18.48 -26.09 7.99
CA SER A 179 18.11 -26.71 9.25
C SER A 179 18.00 -25.69 10.38
N VAL A 180 16.98 -25.89 11.23
CA VAL A 180 16.73 -25.29 12.55
C VAL A 180 15.85 -24.01 12.56
N ALA A 181 14.55 -24.23 12.74
CA ALA A 181 13.60 -23.44 13.54
C ALA A 181 13.56 -21.90 13.36
N THR A 182 13.83 -21.40 12.16
CA THR A 182 13.54 -20.00 11.79
C THR A 182 12.81 -20.01 10.45
N PHE A 183 11.54 -19.58 10.49
CA PHE A 183 10.74 -19.43 9.28
C PHE A 183 11.16 -18.12 8.63
N ASP A 184 11.95 -18.22 7.56
CA ASP A 184 12.49 -17.10 6.79
C ASP A 184 12.04 -17.28 5.32
N PRO A 185 10.88 -16.72 4.92
CA PRO A 185 10.35 -16.92 3.58
C PRO A 185 11.11 -16.04 2.57
N GLU A 186 11.99 -16.65 1.76
CA GLU A 186 12.89 -15.90 0.86
C GLU A 186 12.17 -15.18 -0.29
N THR A 187 11.06 -15.70 -0.84
CA THR A 187 10.34 -15.05 -1.95
C THR A 187 8.89 -15.54 -2.09
N ILE A 188 7.96 -14.63 -2.39
CA ILE A 188 6.60 -14.95 -2.86
C ILE A 188 6.53 -14.73 -4.36
N GLU A 189 6.13 -15.76 -5.11
CA GLU A 189 5.79 -15.64 -6.52
C GLU A 189 4.32 -15.26 -6.66
N ILE A 190 4.06 -14.06 -7.19
CA ILE A 190 2.72 -13.61 -7.55
C ILE A 190 2.51 -13.92 -9.03
N THR A 191 1.28 -14.28 -9.40
CA THR A 191 0.82 -14.37 -10.79
C THR A 191 1.33 -13.17 -11.62
N PRO A 192 1.74 -13.36 -12.88
CA PRO A 192 2.59 -12.44 -13.65
C PRO A 192 1.92 -11.12 -14.07
N ASP A 193 0.79 -10.77 -13.49
CA ASP A 193 0.24 -9.43 -13.58
C ASP A 193 1.11 -8.50 -12.73
N TYR A 194 2.15 -7.95 -13.36
CA TYR A 194 3.21 -7.06 -12.86
C TYR A 194 2.75 -5.75 -12.14
N ARG A 195 1.59 -5.75 -11.49
CA ARG A 195 0.98 -4.60 -10.82
C ARG A 195 1.48 -4.42 -9.39
N PHE A 196 1.82 -5.52 -8.72
CA PHE A 196 2.34 -5.51 -7.36
C PHE A 196 3.54 -6.44 -7.21
N LYS A 197 4.46 -6.10 -6.31
CA LYS A 197 5.43 -7.05 -5.75
C LYS A 197 5.21 -7.14 -4.26
N LEU A 198 5.16 -8.37 -3.76
CA LEU A 198 4.99 -8.67 -2.34
C LEU A 198 6.24 -9.37 -1.86
N TYR A 199 6.79 -8.88 -0.76
CA TYR A 199 7.82 -9.56 0.01
C TYR A 199 7.23 -9.83 1.38
N VAL A 200 7.48 -11.01 1.94
CA VAL A 200 6.98 -11.35 3.27
C VAL A 200 8.15 -11.70 4.15
N ASP A 201 8.03 -11.29 5.40
CA ASP A 201 8.95 -11.58 6.47
C ASP A 201 8.10 -12.06 7.66
N ASN A 202 8.56 -13.08 8.36
CA ASN A 202 7.83 -13.59 9.51
C ASN A 202 8.23 -12.82 10.75
N VAL A 203 7.22 -12.26 11.43
CA VAL A 203 7.47 -11.51 12.65
C VAL A 203 7.29 -12.48 13.82
N PRO A 204 8.36 -12.86 14.54
CA PRO A 204 8.22 -13.69 15.71
C PRO A 204 7.23 -13.04 16.69
N PHE A 205 6.29 -13.84 17.20
CA PHE A 205 5.23 -13.39 18.09
C PHE A 205 5.83 -12.87 19.40
N THR A 206 6.05 -11.56 19.51
CA THR A 206 6.30 -10.92 20.80
C THR A 206 4.96 -10.60 21.44
N SER A 207 4.47 -11.54 22.26
CA SER A 207 3.22 -11.42 23.00
C SER A 207 3.28 -10.30 24.06
N ASN A 208 3.17 -9.04 23.64
CA ASN A 208 2.92 -7.92 24.54
C ASN A 208 1.45 -7.46 24.45
N GLN A 209 0.51 -8.41 24.37
CA GLN A 209 -0.90 -8.10 24.61
C GLN A 209 -1.20 -8.24 26.10
N ASN A 210 -1.39 -7.09 26.75
CA ASN A 210 -2.02 -6.98 28.06
C ASN A 210 -3.31 -7.80 28.07
N LYS A 211 -3.34 -8.83 28.92
CA LYS A 211 -4.57 -9.53 29.31
C LYS A 211 -5.41 -8.60 30.18
N GLU A 212 -6.28 -7.79 29.57
CA GLU A 212 -7.42 -7.25 30.30
C GLU A 212 -8.48 -8.36 30.42
N SER A 213 -8.44 -9.02 31.57
CA SER A 213 -9.43 -10.03 31.96
C SER A 213 -10.76 -9.35 32.26
N ILE A 214 -11.76 -9.53 31.40
CA ILE A 214 -13.16 -9.25 31.70
C ILE A 214 -13.64 -10.31 32.69
N SER A 215 -13.69 -9.96 33.97
CA SER A 215 -14.36 -10.75 35.02
C SER A 215 -15.72 -10.13 35.32
N SER A 216 -16.78 -10.84 34.95
CA SER A 216 -18.15 -10.58 35.37
C SER A 216 -18.35 -11.11 36.79
N GLY A 217 -18.58 -10.22 37.75
CA GLY A 217 -18.85 -10.59 39.15
C GLY A 217 -19.74 -9.57 39.85
N SER A 218 -20.97 -9.97 40.13
CA SER A 218 -22.03 -9.22 40.80
C SER A 218 -21.80 -9.07 42.31
N GLY A 219 -21.87 -7.83 42.79
CA GLY A 219 -22.42 -7.35 44.08
C GLY A 219 -22.01 -8.00 45.41
N THR A 220 -21.34 -7.22 46.27
CA THR A 220 -21.84 -6.75 47.59
C THR A 220 -20.81 -5.83 48.27
N VAL A 221 -21.30 -4.74 48.89
CA VAL A 221 -20.64 -3.85 49.88
C VAL A 221 -21.14 -4.36 51.25
N PRO A 222 -20.44 -4.31 52.42
CA PRO A 222 -19.79 -3.09 52.96
C PRO A 222 -18.61 -3.25 53.98
N VAL A 223 -18.15 -2.08 54.45
CA VAL A 223 -17.56 -1.74 55.78
C VAL A 223 -16.02 -1.60 55.94
N LEU A 224 -15.62 -0.33 56.04
CA LEU A 224 -14.76 0.37 57.03
C LEU A 224 -13.82 -0.42 57.98
N GLU A 225 -12.50 -0.16 57.90
CA GLU A 225 -11.52 0.18 58.97
C GLU A 225 -10.09 0.10 58.39
N THR A 226 -9.34 1.21 58.27
CA THR A 226 -8.41 1.80 59.26
C THR A 226 -7.03 1.11 59.34
N SER A 227 -6.01 1.84 58.83
CA SER A 227 -4.57 1.83 59.18
C SER A 227 -3.69 0.62 58.84
N ARG A 228 -2.64 0.83 58.03
CA ARG A 228 -1.23 1.04 58.48
C ARG A 228 -0.20 0.71 57.37
N GLU A 229 0.87 1.50 57.40
CA GLU A 229 2.18 1.47 56.72
C GLU A 229 2.61 0.17 56.02
N GLU A 230 3.08 0.27 54.76
CA GLU A 230 4.42 -0.17 54.33
C GLU A 230 4.68 0.11 52.82
N SER A 231 5.86 0.66 52.54
CA SER A 231 6.69 0.42 51.34
C SER A 231 6.17 0.82 49.95
N SER A 232 6.58 2.00 49.48
CA SER A 232 6.47 2.41 48.06
C SER A 232 7.82 2.23 47.35
N GLU A 233 8.05 1.03 46.83
CA GLU A 233 8.94 0.80 45.69
C GLU A 233 8.16 1.10 44.41
N ASN A 234 8.72 1.93 43.52
CA ASN A 234 8.18 2.19 42.19
C ASN A 234 8.62 1.08 41.22
N PRO A 235 7.71 0.46 40.45
CA PRO A 235 8.08 -0.21 39.21
C PRO A 235 7.54 0.53 37.98
N ASP A 236 8.50 1.02 37.21
CA ASP A 236 8.63 1.02 35.74
C ASP A 236 7.39 1.06 34.82
N LEU A 237 7.36 2.15 34.04
CA LEU A 237 6.63 2.31 32.78
C LEU A 237 7.03 1.25 31.73
N PRO A 238 6.12 0.83 30.84
CA PRO A 238 6.45 -0.14 29.79
C PRO A 238 7.22 0.49 28.62
N SER A 239 8.30 -0.20 28.25
CA SER A 239 9.25 0.11 27.19
C SER A 239 8.64 0.22 25.80
N ALA A 240 8.94 1.34 25.16
CA ALA A 240 8.89 1.53 23.72
C ALA A 240 9.92 0.62 23.03
N THR A 241 9.53 0.15 21.84
CA THR A 241 10.29 -0.67 20.90
C THR A 241 11.74 -0.18 20.73
N GLU A 242 12.69 -1.10 20.97
CA GLU A 242 14.11 -0.92 20.72
C GLU A 242 14.37 -0.59 19.24
N ILE A 243 14.52 0.70 18.96
CA ILE A 243 15.28 1.19 17.82
C ILE A 243 16.73 1.10 18.28
N SER A 244 17.57 0.36 17.55
CA SER A 244 19.02 0.29 17.79
C SER A 244 19.56 1.66 18.19
N THR A 245 19.97 1.77 19.46
CA THR A 245 20.51 2.96 20.10
C THR A 245 21.90 3.28 19.56
N SER A 246 21.93 3.65 18.28
CA SER A 246 22.85 4.68 17.81
C SER A 246 22.49 5.95 18.58
N GLN A 247 23.49 6.63 19.16
CA GLN A 247 23.30 7.85 19.96
C GLN A 247 22.35 8.81 19.23
N SER A 248 21.11 8.92 19.72
CA SER A 248 20.12 9.82 19.12
C SER A 248 20.62 11.25 19.27
N ASP A 249 20.69 12.00 18.18
CA ASP A 249 21.05 13.42 18.16
C ASP A 249 20.29 14.16 19.28
N PRO A 250 20.99 14.79 20.25
CA PRO A 250 20.37 15.53 21.35
C PRO A 250 19.36 16.58 20.87
N ALA A 251 19.55 17.15 19.67
CA ALA A 251 18.60 18.10 19.08
C ALA A 251 17.29 17.42 18.70
N VAL A 252 17.35 16.23 18.11
CA VAL A 252 16.17 15.45 17.73
C VAL A 252 15.38 15.03 18.96
N GLN A 253 16.06 14.57 20.01
CA GLN A 253 15.37 14.17 21.24
C GLN A 253 14.69 15.37 21.90
N PHE A 254 15.41 16.50 22.04
CA PHE A 254 14.83 17.74 22.55
C PHE A 254 13.57 18.16 21.77
N LEU A 255 13.61 18.08 20.43
CA LEU A 255 12.47 18.43 19.59
C LEU A 255 11.31 17.44 19.71
N ARG A 256 11.57 16.14 19.88
CA ARG A 256 10.53 15.12 20.12
C ARG A 256 9.82 15.35 21.44
N ASP A 257 10.56 15.67 22.51
CA ASP A 257 9.98 15.99 23.81
C ASP A 257 9.10 17.26 23.75
N LYS A 258 9.45 18.21 22.87
CA LYS A 258 8.60 19.37 22.61
C LYS A 258 7.39 19.04 21.74
N LEU A 259 7.52 18.16 20.75
CA LEU A 259 6.41 17.73 19.90
C LEU A 259 5.30 17.06 20.71
N THR A 260 5.66 16.13 21.61
CA THR A 260 4.69 15.40 22.43
C THR A 260 3.88 16.32 23.36
N ALA A 261 4.44 17.47 23.74
CA ALA A 261 3.76 18.47 24.55
C ALA A 261 2.85 19.43 23.74
N LEU A 262 2.89 19.41 22.41
CA LEU A 262 2.10 20.33 21.58
C LEU A 262 0.70 19.78 21.26
N SER A 263 -0.30 20.65 21.42
CA SER A 263 -1.66 20.38 20.95
C SER A 263 -1.66 20.16 19.44
N GLY A 264 -2.27 19.07 18.99
CA GLY A 264 -2.34 18.68 17.57
C GLY A 264 -1.27 17.66 17.15
N TYR A 265 -0.24 17.40 17.96
CA TYR A 265 0.76 16.38 17.63
C TYR A 265 0.18 14.97 17.55
N SER A 266 -0.75 14.61 18.45
CA SER A 266 -1.42 13.31 18.44
C SER A 266 -2.19 13.08 17.13
N SER A 267 -2.94 14.08 16.68
CA SER A 267 -3.64 14.06 15.39
C SER A 267 -2.65 13.97 14.22
N PHE A 268 -1.64 14.84 14.18
CA PHE A 268 -0.60 14.84 13.16
C PHE A 268 0.13 13.49 13.07
N ALA A 269 0.44 12.87 14.20
CA ALA A 269 1.09 11.56 14.25
C ALA A 269 0.16 10.45 13.76
N ALA A 270 -1.12 10.46 14.17
CA ALA A 270 -2.12 9.47 13.76
C ALA A 270 -2.44 9.53 12.25
N ASN A 271 -2.30 10.71 11.65
CA ASN A 271 -2.57 11.00 10.25
C ASN A 271 -1.47 10.53 9.28
N ARG A 272 -0.29 10.18 9.79
CA ARG A 272 0.84 9.81 8.91
C ARG A 272 0.52 8.57 8.09
N GLY A 273 0.77 8.68 6.78
CA GLY A 273 0.57 7.60 5.82
C GLY A 273 -0.90 7.30 5.51
N ARG A 274 -1.85 8.09 6.03
CA ARG A 274 -3.28 7.91 5.77
C ARG A 274 -3.75 8.80 4.63
N VAL A 275 -4.77 8.33 3.93
CA VAL A 275 -5.55 9.13 2.99
C VAL A 275 -6.52 9.99 3.80
N MET A 276 -6.56 11.29 3.52
CA MET A 276 -7.22 12.29 4.35
C MET A 276 -7.98 13.30 3.50
N SER A 277 -8.95 13.98 4.10
CA SER A 277 -9.62 15.12 3.46
C SER A 277 -8.68 16.32 3.35
N ASN A 278 -9.01 17.24 2.44
CA ASN A 278 -8.19 18.42 2.17
C ASN A 278 -8.03 19.31 3.40
N ALA A 279 -9.10 19.43 4.21
CA ALA A 279 -9.08 20.16 5.46
C ALA A 279 -8.02 19.59 6.43
N VAL A 280 -7.97 18.27 6.60
CA VAL A 280 -7.02 17.62 7.52
C VAL A 280 -5.58 17.74 6.99
N ILE A 281 -5.36 17.55 5.68
CA ILE A 281 -4.05 17.74 5.07
C ILE A 281 -3.53 19.18 5.29
N SER A 282 -4.40 20.17 5.10
CA SER A 282 -4.05 21.57 5.31
C SER A 282 -3.70 21.88 6.76
N ALA A 283 -4.38 21.24 7.72
CA ALA A 283 -4.10 21.36 9.14
C ALA A 283 -2.75 20.73 9.51
N ASP A 284 -2.43 19.55 8.97
CA ASP A 284 -1.14 18.88 9.16
C ASP A 284 0.03 19.69 8.58
N TRP A 285 -0.15 20.29 7.40
CA TRP A 285 0.83 21.19 6.82
C TRP A 285 1.08 22.41 7.70
N ARG A 286 0.01 23.07 8.19
CA ARG A 286 0.13 24.20 9.11
C ARG A 286 0.85 23.82 10.39
N PHE A 287 0.48 22.70 11.02
CA PHE A 287 1.14 22.20 12.22
C PHE A 287 2.65 22.03 12.01
N ALA A 288 3.06 21.37 10.93
CA ALA A 288 4.47 21.13 10.63
C ALA A 288 5.23 22.43 10.33
N VAL A 289 4.61 23.37 9.61
CA VAL A 289 5.18 24.69 9.28
C VAL A 289 5.35 25.55 10.54
N ASP A 290 4.34 25.58 11.42
CA ASP A 290 4.37 26.33 12.68
C ASP A 290 5.44 25.77 13.61
N PHE A 291 5.53 24.45 13.73
CA PHE A 291 6.59 23.80 14.49
C PHE A 291 7.97 24.19 13.94
N THR A 292 8.15 24.10 12.62
CA THR A 292 9.42 24.44 11.96
C THR A 292 9.78 25.91 12.20
N ASN A 293 8.84 26.84 12.01
CA ASN A 293 9.05 28.27 12.23
C ASN A 293 9.42 28.57 13.69
N ARG A 294 8.77 27.90 14.64
CA ARG A 294 9.02 28.07 16.08
C ARG A 294 10.44 27.67 16.47
N TYR A 295 10.93 26.54 15.98
CA TYR A 295 12.20 25.98 16.43
C TYR A 295 13.40 26.35 15.56
N ASN A 296 13.19 26.72 14.28
CA ASN A 296 14.28 27.14 13.39
C ASN A 296 14.95 28.47 13.82
N LYS A 297 14.26 29.29 14.62
CA LYS A 297 14.78 30.57 15.15
C LYS A 297 14.98 30.58 16.66
N LEU A 298 14.70 29.46 17.34
CA LEU A 298 14.77 29.41 18.79
C LEU A 298 16.24 29.35 19.23
N LYS A 299 16.64 30.26 20.10
CA LYS A 299 17.95 30.18 20.75
C LYS A 299 17.87 29.11 21.84
N THR A 300 18.43 27.95 21.55
CA THR A 300 18.51 26.82 22.49
C THR A 300 19.96 26.47 22.79
N PRO A 301 20.24 25.85 23.95
CA PRO A 301 21.59 25.32 24.26
C PRO A 301 22.05 24.26 23.25
N VAL A 302 21.09 23.54 22.67
CA VAL A 302 21.33 22.55 21.61
C VAL A 302 21.18 23.22 20.25
N LYS A 303 22.13 22.98 19.35
CA LYS A 303 22.10 23.53 17.99
C LYS A 303 21.03 22.80 17.16
N ILE A 304 19.90 23.46 16.93
CA ILE A 304 18.83 22.94 16.08
C ILE A 304 19.13 23.32 14.63
N ASN A 305 19.16 22.33 13.74
CA ASN A 305 19.22 22.54 12.30
C ASN A 305 17.92 22.01 11.65
N LYS A 306 17.74 22.28 10.35
CA LYS A 306 16.55 21.82 9.61
C LYS A 306 16.40 20.30 9.60
N GLU A 307 17.52 19.57 9.51
CA GLU A 307 17.53 18.11 9.48
C GLU A 307 17.06 17.49 10.80
N SER A 308 17.44 18.07 11.94
CA SER A 308 16.95 17.66 13.25
C SER A 308 15.43 17.90 13.37
N ILE A 309 14.92 19.01 12.81
CA ILE A 309 13.46 19.27 12.74
C ILE A 309 12.74 18.23 11.87
N HIS A 310 13.27 17.92 10.68
CA HIS A 310 12.69 16.91 9.80
C HIS A 310 12.65 15.54 10.48
N THR A 311 13.75 15.15 11.12
CA THR A 311 13.90 13.88 11.82
C THR A 311 12.98 13.78 13.04
N ALA A 312 12.82 14.89 13.78
CA ALA A 312 11.90 14.95 14.92
C ALA A 312 10.43 14.84 14.47
N LEU A 313 10.07 15.57 13.41
CA LEU A 313 8.75 15.49 12.78
C LEU A 313 8.51 14.16 12.05
N GLY A 314 9.54 13.33 11.81
CA GLY A 314 9.43 12.09 11.04
C GLY A 314 8.84 12.29 9.64
N VAL A 315 9.18 13.41 8.99
CA VAL A 315 8.75 13.74 7.62
C VAL A 315 9.95 13.98 6.72
N GLY A 316 9.79 13.71 5.42
CA GLY A 316 10.81 13.97 4.42
C GLY A 316 11.00 15.47 4.13
N SER A 317 12.20 15.86 3.71
CA SER A 317 12.53 17.25 3.35
C SER A 317 11.67 17.80 2.20
N THR A 318 11.37 16.98 1.20
CA THR A 318 10.47 17.32 0.08
C THR A 318 9.06 17.63 0.58
N TRP A 319 8.53 16.78 1.46
CA TRP A 319 7.18 16.94 2.02
C TRP A 319 7.07 18.24 2.82
N LEU A 320 8.06 18.56 3.67
CA LEU A 320 8.03 19.80 4.45
C LEU A 320 8.18 21.05 3.57
N SER A 321 8.97 20.96 2.50
CA SER A 321 9.09 22.05 1.52
C SER A 321 7.77 22.30 0.79
N GLN A 322 7.04 21.24 0.44
CA GLN A 322 5.69 21.34 -0.12
C GLN A 322 4.72 21.95 0.88
N ALA A 323 4.74 21.50 2.14
CA ALA A 323 3.90 22.04 3.21
C ALA A 323 4.12 23.55 3.39
N HIS A 324 5.38 24.01 3.44
CA HIS A 324 5.70 25.45 3.52
C HIS A 324 5.10 26.25 2.36
N LYS A 325 5.28 25.78 1.12
CA LYS A 325 4.73 26.47 -0.05
C LYS A 325 3.21 26.43 -0.06
N ALA A 326 2.60 25.30 0.27
CA ALA A 326 1.15 25.15 0.36
C ALA A 326 0.55 26.14 1.37
N VAL A 327 1.11 26.22 2.58
CA VAL A 327 0.66 27.15 3.62
C VAL A 327 0.78 28.60 3.15
N GLN A 328 1.89 28.97 2.49
CA GLN A 328 2.04 30.31 1.91
C GLN A 328 0.96 30.64 0.87
N ILE A 329 0.63 29.70 -0.02
CA ILE A 329 -0.43 29.87 -1.02
C ILE A 329 -1.78 30.00 -0.31
N ILE A 330 -2.08 29.12 0.64
CA ILE A 330 -3.33 29.13 1.41
C ILE A 330 -3.50 30.48 2.13
N ASP A 331 -2.46 30.97 2.80
CA ASP A 331 -2.52 32.23 3.53
C ASP A 331 -2.69 33.43 2.58
N LYS A 332 -1.96 33.43 1.45
CA LYS A 332 -2.04 34.47 0.41
C LYS A 332 -3.43 34.56 -0.23
N TYR A 333 -4.09 33.43 -0.44
CA TYR A 333 -5.37 33.34 -1.15
C TYR A 333 -6.53 32.88 -0.26
N SER A 334 -6.42 33.06 1.05
CA SER A 334 -7.41 32.61 2.03
C SER A 334 -8.81 33.22 1.85
N SER A 335 -8.90 34.38 1.19
CA SER A 335 -10.17 35.04 0.86
C SER A 335 -10.76 34.63 -0.49
N VAL A 336 -10.08 33.78 -1.27
CA VAL A 336 -10.52 33.39 -2.61
C VAL A 336 -11.39 32.15 -2.54
N ALA A 337 -12.64 32.27 -3.02
CA ALA A 337 -13.65 31.22 -2.97
C ALA A 337 -13.16 29.86 -3.50
N ALA A 338 -12.39 29.85 -4.59
CA ALA A 338 -11.85 28.63 -5.17
C ALA A 338 -10.93 27.85 -4.21
N VAL A 339 -10.07 28.55 -3.45
CA VAL A 339 -9.17 27.92 -2.48
C VAL A 339 -9.97 27.41 -1.28
N THR A 340 -10.91 28.22 -0.77
CA THR A 340 -11.76 27.80 0.34
C THR A 340 -12.64 26.60 -0.01
N SER A 341 -13.20 26.56 -1.23
CA SER A 341 -14.02 25.45 -1.70
C SER A 341 -13.20 24.18 -1.86
N GLU A 342 -11.98 24.26 -2.41
CA GLU A 342 -11.12 23.08 -2.55
C GLU A 342 -10.72 22.51 -1.18
N LEU A 343 -10.36 23.38 -0.22
CA LEU A 343 -10.02 22.96 1.14
C LEU A 343 -11.19 22.37 1.91
N ALA A 344 -12.42 22.79 1.60
CA ALA A 344 -13.65 22.30 2.21
C ALA A 344 -14.16 20.98 1.60
N LYS A 345 -13.54 20.47 0.52
CA LYS A 345 -13.92 19.16 -0.03
C LYS A 345 -13.66 18.07 1.00
N GLU A 346 -14.71 17.33 1.33
CA GLU A 346 -14.62 16.12 2.17
C GLU A 346 -13.98 14.95 1.42
N GLU A 347 -13.99 15.01 0.08
CA GLU A 347 -13.36 14.00 -0.76
C GLU A 347 -11.86 13.92 -0.46
N THR A 348 -11.40 12.70 -0.18
CA THR A 348 -10.01 12.47 0.16
C THR A 348 -9.14 12.63 -1.08
N THR A 349 -8.43 13.74 -1.14
CA THR A 349 -7.51 14.03 -2.23
C THR A 349 -6.12 13.89 -1.65
N GLY A 350 -5.31 12.94 -2.14
CA GLY A 350 -3.96 12.72 -1.61
C GLY A 350 -3.15 14.03 -1.56
N SER A 351 -2.25 14.17 -0.59
CA SER A 351 -1.52 15.42 -0.33
C SER A 351 -0.81 16.00 -1.55
N THR A 352 -0.30 15.14 -2.44
CA THR A 352 0.31 15.53 -3.72
C THR A 352 -0.68 16.24 -4.65
N VAL A 353 -1.91 15.72 -4.77
CA VAL A 353 -2.93 16.26 -5.68
C VAL A 353 -3.41 17.62 -5.18
N LEU A 354 -3.66 17.75 -3.88
CA LEU A 354 -4.00 19.04 -3.28
C LEU A 354 -2.87 20.07 -3.46
N TYR A 355 -1.61 19.64 -3.29
CA TYR A 355 -0.45 20.50 -3.50
C TYR A 355 -0.34 20.97 -4.96
N GLU A 356 -0.52 20.08 -5.93
CA GLU A 356 -0.51 20.41 -7.36
C GLU A 356 -1.62 21.40 -7.73
N PHE A 357 -2.82 21.22 -7.19
CA PHE A 357 -3.91 22.19 -7.34
C PHE A 357 -3.48 23.58 -6.85
N LEU A 358 -2.95 23.68 -5.63
CA LEU A 358 -2.54 24.96 -5.04
C LEU A 358 -1.46 25.66 -5.87
N VAL A 359 -0.46 24.92 -6.34
CA VAL A 359 0.63 25.48 -7.16
C VAL A 359 0.12 25.95 -8.53
N ASN A 360 -0.75 25.17 -9.18
CA ASN A 360 -1.35 25.56 -10.46
C ASN A 360 -2.26 26.78 -10.28
N PHE A 361 -3.03 26.83 -9.19
CA PHE A 361 -3.87 27.97 -8.84
C PHE A 361 -3.04 29.25 -8.68
N GLU A 362 -1.94 29.21 -7.91
CA GLU A 362 -1.06 30.36 -7.74
C GLU A 362 -0.46 30.83 -9.08
N LYS A 363 -0.01 29.89 -9.92
CA LYS A 363 0.57 30.20 -11.23
C LYS A 363 -0.42 30.93 -12.15
N ASN A 364 -1.68 30.49 -12.17
CA ASN A 364 -2.71 31.10 -13.01
C ASN A 364 -3.08 32.52 -12.55
N ASN A 365 -3.12 32.77 -11.24
CA ASN A 365 -3.43 34.09 -10.70
C ASN A 365 -2.28 35.09 -10.89
N ASN A 366 -1.02 34.64 -10.80
CA ASN A 366 0.15 35.48 -11.06
C ASN A 366 0.31 35.87 -12.55
N MET A 367 -0.42 35.25 -13.49
CA MET A 367 -0.41 35.65 -14.91
C MET A 367 -1.44 36.73 -15.25
N GLN A 368 -2.38 37.00 -14.35
CA GLN A 368 -3.49 37.93 -14.59
C GLN A 368 -3.29 39.31 -13.95
N GLY A 369 -2.36 39.44 -13.01
CA GLY A 369 -1.94 40.71 -12.41
C GLY A 369 -0.55 41.10 -12.89
#